data_AF-W1YMY2-F1
#
_entry.id   AF-W1YMY2-F1
#
_cell.length_a   1.000
_cell.length_b   1.000
_cell.length_c   1.000
_cell.angle_alpha   90.00
_cell.angle_beta   90.00
_cell.angle_gamma   90.00
#
_symmetry.space_group_name_H-M   'P 1'
#
loop_
_entity.id
_entity.type
_entity.pdbx_description
1 polymer ?
#
loop_
_entity_poly.entity_id
_entity_poly.type
_entity_poly.pdbx_seq_one_letter_code
_entity_poly.pdbx_strand_id
1 'polypeptide(L)' 'MNKKLATVLAATCVLGATTAFAAPNPFSDVTPNDWAYQAVSQLAAEGVVEGYPDGTFKGQQNMTRYEMAQMVAR' A
#
# COMPACT_ATOMS: atom_id res chain seq x y z
N MET A 1 -15.77 50.15 6.65
CA MET A 1 -14.32 49.97 6.90
C MET A 1 -14.09 48.61 7.55
N ASN A 2 -13.82 47.64 6.68
CA ASN A 2 -13.01 46.42 6.81
C ASN A 2 -13.09 45.62 8.12
N LYS A 3 -13.67 44.41 8.03
CA LYS A 3 -13.15 43.18 8.64
C LYS A 3 -13.87 41.98 8.01
N LYS A 4 -13.37 41.54 6.86
CA LYS A 4 -13.65 40.22 6.27
C LYS A 4 -13.09 39.13 7.20
N LEU A 5 -13.72 38.96 8.35
CA LEU A 5 -13.21 38.14 9.46
C LEU A 5 -14.28 37.11 9.89
N ALA A 6 -14.99 36.55 8.91
CA ALA A 6 -16.08 35.61 9.13
C ALA A 6 -16.02 34.37 8.22
N THR A 7 -14.90 34.04 7.56
CA THR A 7 -14.92 32.95 6.56
C THR A 7 -13.61 32.20 6.33
N VAL A 8 -12.79 31.98 7.37
CA VAL A 8 -11.64 31.05 7.30
C VAL A 8 -11.77 29.96 8.37
N LEU A 9 -12.95 29.33 8.46
CA LEU A 9 -13.16 28.10 9.24
C LEU A 9 -13.79 26.96 8.40
N ALA A 10 -13.92 27.13 7.08
CA ALA A 10 -14.56 26.14 6.21
C ALA A 10 -13.90 25.99 4.83
N ALA A 11 -12.58 26.21 4.74
CA ALA A 11 -11.85 26.05 3.47
C ALA A 11 -10.38 25.61 3.66
N THR A 12 -10.09 24.80 4.67
CA THR A 12 -8.80 24.08 4.75
C THR A 12 -9.05 22.59 4.55
N CYS A 13 -8.78 22.16 3.31
CA CYS A 13 -8.46 20.79 2.92
C CYS A 13 -9.53 19.71 3.17
N VAL A 14 -10.64 19.77 2.41
CA VAL A 14 -11.20 18.54 1.85
C VAL A 14 -10.42 18.24 0.58
N LEU A 15 -9.22 17.66 0.72
CA LEU A 15 -8.52 16.94 -0.34
C LEU A 15 -7.73 15.81 0.32
N GLY A 16 -8.39 14.66 0.44
CA GLY A 16 -7.78 13.33 0.39
C GLY A 16 -6.62 13.05 1.35
N ALA A 17 -6.91 12.86 2.63
CA ALA A 17 -6.15 11.89 3.42
C ALA A 17 -7.13 10.80 3.87
N THR A 18 -7.60 10.00 2.91
CA THR A 18 -7.91 8.61 3.25
C THR A 18 -6.58 8.02 3.69
N THR A 19 -6.30 8.05 5.00
CA THR A 19 -5.25 7.21 5.55
C THR A 19 -5.73 5.78 5.33
N ALA A 20 -5.38 5.24 4.17
CA ALA A 20 -5.54 3.83 3.88
C ALA A 20 -4.73 3.13 4.96
N PHE A 21 -5.41 2.48 5.89
CA PHE A 21 -4.76 1.60 6.85
C PHE A 21 -4.09 0.51 6.03
N ALA A 22 -2.78 0.63 5.80
CA ALA A 22 -2.01 -0.41 5.17
C ALA A 22 -2.10 -1.64 6.08
N ALA A 23 -2.53 -2.77 5.52
CA ALA A 23 -2.48 -4.02 6.24
C ALA A 23 -1.02 -4.29 6.69
N PRO A 24 -0.79 -4.95 7.83
CA PRO A 24 0.56 -5.23 8.29
C PRO A 24 1.36 -5.97 7.22
N ASN A 25 2.45 -5.36 6.74
CA ASN A 25 3.37 -5.99 5.79
C ASN A 25 4.18 -7.09 6.52
N PRO A 26 4.12 -8.37 6.08
CA PRO A 26 4.90 -9.44 6.69
C PRO A 26 6.34 -9.55 6.16
N PHE A 27 6.71 -8.82 5.10
CA PHE A 27 7.99 -9.01 4.40
C PHE A 27 9.08 -8.03 4.85
N SER A 28 10.27 -8.55 5.15
CA SER A 28 11.42 -7.77 5.64
C SER A 28 12.09 -6.88 4.59
N ASP A 29 11.93 -7.21 3.30
CA ASP A 29 12.50 -6.52 2.14
C ASP A 29 11.51 -5.55 1.47
N VAL A 30 10.35 -5.31 2.09
CA VAL A 30 9.34 -4.37 1.62
C VAL A 30 9.17 -3.26 2.66
N THR A 31 9.64 -2.07 2.33
CA THR A 31 9.68 -0.91 3.23
C THR A 31 8.58 0.09 2.89
N PRO A 32 8.11 0.91 3.84
CA PRO A 32 7.06 1.91 3.57
C PRO A 32 7.39 2.94 2.47
N ASN A 33 8.66 3.08 2.10
CA ASN A 33 9.10 3.97 1.02
C ASN A 33 9.08 3.30 -0.36
N ASP A 34 8.87 1.98 -0.44
CA ASP A 34 8.78 1.27 -1.70
C ASP A 34 7.45 1.60 -2.40
N TRP A 35 7.53 1.87 -3.70
CA TRP A 35 6.36 2.20 -4.51
C TRP A 35 5.28 1.11 -4.49
N ALA A 36 5.70 -0.16 -4.29
CA ALA A 36 4.82 -1.32 -4.25
C ALA A 36 4.30 -1.67 -2.85
N TYR A 37 4.72 -0.94 -1.80
CA TYR A 37 4.45 -1.28 -0.40
C TYR A 37 2.96 -1.56 -0.15
N GLN A 38 2.09 -0.65 -0.58
CA GLN A 38 0.64 -0.79 -0.34
C GLN A 38 0.05 -1.99 -1.07
N ALA A 39 0.40 -2.18 -2.34
CA ALA A 39 -0.10 -3.28 -3.16
C ALA A 39 0.34 -4.64 -2.60
N VAL A 40 1.63 -4.78 -2.26
CA VAL A 40 2.18 -6.03 -1.72
C VAL A 40 1.55 -6.35 -0.36
N SER A 41 1.43 -5.34 0.51
CA SER A 41 0.83 -5.52 1.85
C SER A 41 -0.63 -5.95 1.75
N GLN A 42 -1.39 -5.37 0.83
CA GLN A 42 -2.79 -5.73 0.61
C GLN A 42 -2.91 -7.17 0.07
N LEU A 43 -2.15 -7.51 -0.97
CA LEU A 43 -2.20 -8.86 -1.56
C LEU A 43 -1.73 -9.94 -0.57
N ALA A 44 -0.82 -9.60 0.35
CA ALA A 44 -0.43 -10.49 1.43
C ALA A 44 -1.56 -10.69 2.44
N ALA A 45 -2.26 -9.61 2.81
CA ALA A 45 -3.42 -9.69 3.70
C ALA A 45 -4.59 -10.48 3.11
N GLU A 46 -4.75 -10.44 1.79
CA GLU A 46 -5.74 -11.22 1.03
C GLU A 46 -5.30 -12.67 0.77
N GLY A 47 -4.06 -13.04 1.12
CA GLY A 47 -3.53 -14.39 0.91
C GLY A 47 -3.18 -14.70 -0.55
N VAL A 48 -3.09 -13.68 -1.42
CA VAL A 48 -2.66 -13.83 -2.81
C VAL A 48 -1.13 -13.94 -2.90
N VAL A 49 -0.41 -13.23 -2.03
CA VAL A 49 1.06 -13.24 -1.94
C VAL A 49 1.49 -13.79 -0.59
N GLU A 50 2.21 -14.92 -0.61
CA GLU A 50 2.71 -15.57 0.62
C GLU A 50 4.18 -15.24 0.92
N GLY A 51 4.95 -14.85 -0.10
CA GLY A 51 6.39 -14.62 0.00
C GLY A 51 7.20 -15.92 0.15
N TYR A 52 8.42 -15.78 0.65
CA TYR A 52 9.37 -16.89 0.80
C TYR A 52 9.55 -17.29 2.27
N PRO A 53 10.02 -18.53 2.56
CA PRO A 53 10.23 -19.00 3.93
C PRO A 53 11.21 -18.17 4.77
N ASP A 54 12.05 -17.35 4.11
CA ASP A 54 12.99 -16.42 4.73
C ASP A 54 12.33 -15.09 5.16
N GLY A 55 11.02 -14.93 4.97
CA GLY A 55 10.27 -13.72 5.32
C GLY A 55 10.48 -12.57 4.32
N THR A 56 10.76 -12.88 3.06
CA THR A 56 10.95 -11.88 1.99
C THR A 56 9.89 -12.01 0.88
N PHE A 57 9.67 -10.94 0.14
CA PHE A 57 8.84 -10.89 -1.07
C PHE A 57 9.66 -11.10 -2.35
N LYS A 58 10.94 -10.67 -2.36
CA LYS A 58 11.87 -10.70 -3.51
C LYS A 58 11.32 -9.96 -4.74
N GLY A 59 10.81 -8.75 -4.54
CA GLY A 59 10.12 -7.98 -5.59
C GLY A 59 10.96 -7.62 -6.82
N GLN A 60 12.29 -7.71 -6.73
CA GLN A 60 13.22 -7.48 -7.84
C GLN A 60 13.62 -8.77 -8.57
N GLN A 61 13.19 -9.94 -8.08
CA GLN A 61 13.47 -11.22 -8.73
C GLN A 61 12.52 -11.45 -9.91
N ASN A 62 13.04 -12.05 -10.98
CA ASN A 62 12.18 -12.50 -12.07
C ASN A 62 11.20 -13.56 -11.56
N MET A 63 9.94 -13.39 -11.94
CA MET A 63 8.87 -14.30 -11.62
C MET A 63 8.63 -15.29 -12.77
N THR A 64 8.40 -16.54 -12.42
CA THR A 64 8.01 -17.57 -13.38
C THR A 64 6.55 -17.40 -13.81
N ARG A 65 6.21 -17.91 -14.99
CA ARG A 65 4.82 -17.94 -15.47
C ARG A 65 3.89 -18.72 -14.54
N TYR A 66 4.44 -19.72 -13.84
CA TYR A 66 3.71 -20.53 -12.87
C TYR A 66 3.30 -19.71 -11.64
N GLU A 67 4.24 -18.98 -11.02
CA GLU A 67 3.96 -18.12 -9.87
C GLU A 67 2.95 -17.02 -10.24
N MET A 68 3.09 -16.41 -11.41
CA MET A 68 2.10 -15.46 -11.92
C MET A 68 0.71 -16.09 -12.03
N ALA A 69 0.61 -17.29 -12.63
CA ALA A 69 -0.66 -17.97 -12.80
C ALA A 69 -1.29 -18.35 -11.46
N GLN A 70 -0.49 -18.73 -10.46
CA GLN A 70 -0.98 -19.00 -9.10
C GLN A 70 -1.62 -17.76 -8.49
N MET A 71 -0.97 -16.59 -8.58
CA MET A 71 -1.54 -15.35 -8.04
C MET A 71 -2.84 -14.93 -8.75
N VAL A 72 -2.90 -15.09 -10.08
CA VAL A 72 -4.12 -14.75 -10.87
C VAL A 72 -5.27 -15.72 -10.60
N ALA A 73 -4.99 -16.95 -10.18
CA ALA A 73 -5.99 -17.97 -9.90
C ALA A 73 -6.56 -17.93 -8.47
N ARG A 74 -5.98 -17.12 -7.58
CA ARG A 74 -6.52 -16.87 -6.23
C ARG A 74 -7.75 -15.96 -6.30
#